data_AF-A0A150MF70-F1
#
_entry.id   AF-A0A150MF70-F1
#
_cell.length_a   1.000
_cell.length_b   1.000
_cell.length_c   1.000
_cell.angle_alpha   90.00
_cell.angle_beta   90.00
_cell.angle_gamma   90.00
#
_symmetry.space_group_name_H-M   'P 1'
#
loop_
_entity.id
_entity.type
_entity.pdbx_description
1 polymer ?
#
loop_
_entity_poly.entity_id
_entity_poly.type
_entity_poly.pdbx_seq_one_letter_code
_entity_poly.pdbx_strand_id
1 'polypeptide(L)' 'MSKETLQGRFNAQKEKFLSMLKKKGVYKGCNERGFLYEIIGPIYGKDHRFVVALKSGKIYVIEMEAV' A
#
# COMPACT_ATOMS: atom_id res chain seq x y z
N MET A 1 1.58 8.90 -11.80
CA MET A 1 1.43 7.43 -11.92
C MET A 1 0.04 7.07 -11.46
N SER A 2 -0.68 6.16 -12.14
CA SER A 2 -2.02 5.74 -11.71
C SER A 2 -1.93 4.79 -10.52
N LYS A 3 -3.00 4.74 -9.71
CA LYS A 3 -3.12 3.79 -8.58
C LYS A 3 -2.96 2.33 -9.05
N GLU A 4 -3.40 2.03 -10.26
CA GLU A 4 -3.34 0.69 -10.87
C GLU A 4 -1.90 0.25 -11.17
N THR A 5 -1.05 1.12 -11.71
CA THR A 5 0.36 0.81 -11.95
C THR A 5 1.09 0.51 -10.64
N LEU A 6 0.80 1.30 -9.59
CA LEU A 6 1.40 1.11 -8.28
C LEU A 6 0.93 -0.19 -7.62
N GLN A 7 -0.37 -0.49 -7.73
CA GLN A 7 -0.95 -1.75 -7.29
C GLN A 7 -0.26 -2.94 -7.96
N GLY A 8 -0.07 -2.89 -9.28
CA GLY A 8 0.67 -3.91 -10.02
C GLY A 8 2.08 -4.12 -9.48
N ARG A 9 2.80 -3.02 -9.21
CA ARG A 9 4.16 -3.06 -8.64
C ARG A 9 4.20 -3.67 -7.23
N PHE A 10 3.26 -3.32 -6.36
CA PHE A 10 3.17 -3.87 -5.02
C PHE A 10 2.84 -5.37 -5.03
N ASN A 11 1.96 -5.81 -5.92
CA ASN A 11 1.67 -7.24 -6.07
C ASN A 11 2.83 -8.01 -6.74
N ALA A 12 3.60 -7.39 -7.62
CA ALA A 12 4.80 -8.00 -8.20
C ALA A 12 5.94 -8.15 -7.17
N GLN A 13 6.10 -7.17 -6.26
CA GLN A 13 7.10 -7.18 -5.18
C GLN A 13 6.48 -7.45 -3.80
N LYS A 14 5.52 -8.37 -3.75
CA LYS A 14 4.63 -8.58 -2.62
C LYS A 14 5.34 -8.83 -1.30
N GLU A 15 6.31 -9.73 -1.27
CA GLU A 15 7.02 -10.08 -0.03
C GLU A 15 7.79 -8.89 0.54
N LYS A 16 8.48 -8.14 -0.34
CA LYS A 16 9.19 -6.92 0.02
C LYS A 16 8.22 -5.86 0.55
N PHE A 17 7.09 -5.67 -0.13
CA PHE A 17 6.07 -4.72 0.30
C PHE A 17 5.45 -5.11 1.65
N LEU A 18 5.08 -6.38 1.86
CA LEU A 18 4.53 -6.86 3.12
C LEU A 18 5.53 -6.76 4.27
N SER A 19 6.82 -7.03 4.02
CA SER A 19 7.88 -6.82 5.02
C SER A 19 7.99 -5.35 5.42
N MET A 20 7.92 -4.43 4.46
CA MET A 20 7.89 -2.99 4.71
C MET A 20 6.62 -2.57 5.47
N LEU A 21 5.45 -3.12 5.09
CA LEU A 21 4.16 -2.86 5.73
C LEU A 21 4.16 -3.34 7.19
N LYS A 22 4.78 -4.48 7.51
CA LYS A 22 4.92 -4.95 8.89
C LYS A 22 5.81 -4.03 9.74
N LYS A 23 6.79 -3.37 9.12
CA LYS A 23 7.74 -2.50 9.84
C LYS A 23 7.25 -1.06 10.00
N LYS A 24 6.55 -0.52 9.00
CA LYS A 24 6.19 0.90 8.89
C LYS A 24 4.70 1.16 8.71
N GLY A 25 3.91 0.11 8.44
CA GLY A 25 2.49 0.24 8.20
C GLY A 25 1.72 0.48 9.49
N VAL A 26 0.78 1.40 9.44
CA VAL A 26 -0.16 1.70 10.52
C VAL A 26 -1.51 1.08 10.16
N TYR A 27 -2.02 0.20 11.00
CA TYR A 27 -3.35 -0.38 10.80
C TYR A 27 -4.42 0.69 10.96
N LYS A 28 -5.31 0.84 9.96
CA LYS A 28 -6.37 1.86 9.95
C LYS A 28 -7.76 1.29 10.19
N GLY A 29 -7.92 -0.03 10.15
CA GLY A 29 -9.20 -0.71 10.30
C GLY A 29 -9.44 -1.77 9.23
N CYS A 30 -10.67 -2.23 9.13
CA CYS A 30 -11.10 -3.21 8.14
C CYS A 30 -12.36 -2.70 7.44
N ASN A 31 -12.44 -2.88 6.13
CA ASN A 31 -13.63 -2.56 5.35
C ASN A 31 -13.97 -3.69 4.37
N GLU A 32 -14.95 -3.48 3.51
CA GLU A 32 -15.38 -4.45 2.49
C GLU A 32 -14.25 -4.88 1.53
N ARG A 33 -13.22 -4.03 1.38
CA ARG A 33 -12.02 -4.27 0.57
C ARG A 33 -10.90 -4.97 1.33
N GLY A 34 -11.05 -5.24 2.63
CA GLY A 34 -10.11 -5.99 3.46
C GLY A 34 -9.50 -5.17 4.59
N PHE A 35 -8.34 -5.62 5.08
CA PHE A 35 -7.61 -4.94 6.15
C PHE A 35 -6.86 -3.74 5.58
N LEU A 36 -7.14 -2.55 6.12
CA LEU A 36 -6.56 -1.29 5.69
C LEU A 36 -5.30 -0.97 6.48
N TYR A 37 -4.26 -0.63 5.75
CA TYR A 37 -2.99 -0.18 6.29
C TYR A 37 -2.57 1.10 5.59
N GLU A 38 -2.05 2.03 6.37
CA GLU A 38 -1.43 3.25 5.90
C GLU A 38 0.07 3.13 5.97
N ILE A 39 0.77 3.60 4.94
CA ILE A 39 2.23 3.60 4.92
C ILE A 39 2.75 4.82 4.16
N ILE A 40 3.82 5.42 4.67
CA ILE A 40 4.55 6.49 3.98
C ILE A 40 5.82 5.90 3.39
N GLY A 41 6.06 6.16 2.12
CA GLY A 41 7.29 5.73 1.48
C GLY A 41 7.60 6.45 0.17
N PRO A 42 8.85 6.33 -0.31
CA PRO A 42 9.28 7.04 -1.49
C PRO A 42 8.77 6.39 -2.78
N ILE A 43 8.12 7.18 -3.63
CA ILE A 43 7.85 6.87 -5.03
C ILE A 43 8.61 7.88 -5.90
N TYR A 44 9.52 7.37 -6.74
CA TYR A 44 10.39 8.19 -7.60
C TYR A 44 11.10 9.33 -6.87
N GLY A 45 11.58 9.06 -5.64
CA GLY A 45 12.33 10.03 -4.85
C GLY A 45 11.48 11.09 -4.13
N LYS A 46 10.14 10.97 -4.15
CA LYS A 46 9.24 11.79 -3.34
C LYS A 46 8.46 10.92 -2.37
N ASP A 47 8.34 11.35 -1.13
CA ASP A 47 7.52 10.65 -0.15
C ASP A 47 6.04 10.82 -0.49
N HIS A 48 5.32 9.72 -0.34
CA HIS A 48 3.89 9.66 -0.56
C HIS A 48 3.29 8.80 0.53
N ARG A 49 2.09 9.18 0.94
CA ARG A 49 1.24 8.41 1.84
C ARG A 49 0.32 7.53 1.01
N PHE A 50 0.31 6.24 1.32
CA PHE A 50 -0.55 5.26 0.68
C PHE A 50 -1.46 4.62 1.70
N VAL A 51 -2.73 4.45 1.33
CA VAL A 51 -3.65 3.55 2.03
C VAL A 51 -3.83 2.32 1.15
N VAL A 52 -3.48 1.16 1.69
CA VAL A 52 -3.60 -0.14 1.01
C VAL A 52 -4.58 -1.04 1.74
N ALA A 53 -5.35 -1.81 0.99
CA ALA A 53 -6.16 -2.89 1.52
C ALA A 53 -5.52 -4.24 1.21
N LEU A 54 -5.46 -5.13 2.21
CA LEU A 54 -5.06 -6.52 2.05
C LEU A 54 -6.31 -7.40 2.06
N LYS A 55 -6.60 -8.07 0.93
CA LYS A 55 -7.72 -9.02 0.82
C LYS A 55 -7.36 -10.19 -0.07
N SER A 56 -7.60 -11.41 0.43
CA SER A 56 -7.32 -12.67 -0.30
C SER A 56 -5.90 -12.74 -0.85
N GLY A 57 -4.93 -12.24 -0.08
CA GLY A 57 -3.54 -12.16 -0.51
C GLY A 57 -3.30 -11.21 -1.68
N LYS A 58 -4.16 -10.24 -1.97
CA LYS A 58 -3.89 -9.17 -2.93
C LYS A 58 -3.76 -7.84 -2.20
N ILE A 59 -2.87 -7.00 -2.71
CA ILE A 59 -2.68 -5.63 -2.24
C ILE A 59 -3.48 -4.72 -3.16
N TYR A 60 -4.35 -3.90 -2.59
CA TYR A 60 -5.15 -2.92 -3.33
C TYR A 60 -4.76 -1.53 -2.88
N VAL A 61 -4.44 -0.63 -3.81
CA VAL A 61 -4.14 0.76 -3.46
C VAL A 61 -5.45 1.54 -3.44
N ILE A 62 -5.86 2.00 -2.26
CA ILE A 62 -7.12 2.74 -2.06
C ILE A 62 -6.87 4.23 -2.27
N GLU A 63 -5.86 4.76 -1.59
CA GLU A 63 -5.51 6.18 -1.59
C GLU A 63 -4.01 6.37 -1.79
N MET A 64 -3.67 7.49 -2.41
CA MET A 64 -2.30 7.92 -2.65
C MET A 64 -2.29 9.45 -2.58
N GLU A 65 -1.48 10.00 -1.68
CA GLU A 65 -1.30 11.44 -1.51
C GLU A 65 0.20 11.73 -1.45
N ALA A 66 0.64 12.80 -2.10
CA ALA A 66 2.03 13.25 -1.99
C ALA A 66 2.23 13.96 -0.65
N VAL A 67 3.35 13.70 0.01
CA VAL A 67 3.74 14.34 1.29
C VAL A 67 4.90 15.30 1.04
#